data_AF-Q6QIH2-F1
#
_entry.id   AF-Q6QIH2-F1
#
_cell.length_a   1.000
_cell.length_b   1.000
_cell.length_c   1.000
_cell.angle_alpha   90.00
_cell.angle_beta   90.00
_cell.angle_gamma   90.00
#
_symmetry.space_group_name_H-M   'P 1'
#
loop_
_entity.id
_entity.type
_entity.pdbx_description
1 polymer ?
#
loop_
_entity_poly.entity_id
_entity_poly.type
_entity_poly.pdbx_seq_one_letter_code
_entity_poly.pdbx_strand_id
1 'polypeptide(L)'
;ALVDERGAALVEVNVETDFVANNSVFRAFVTGLLSDLLDHKLSDVEALARVMSSQEPSLSVEELKAVTMQTVGENIRISRALYTPVSSGQSVGIYSHGNGKAVAMVFLSGSENQEALAKDIAMHIVASQPQFLSKDSVPQEVLEREREVFSSQVAGKPQEVVEKITQGKFKAFFQEACLLEQAFIKDPEVTIQGLIDRAAKA
;
A
#
# COMPACT_ATOMS: atom_id res chain seq x y z
N ALA A 1 -2.82 10.36 0.49
CA ALA A 1 -1.38 10.10 0.26
C ALA A 1 -0.80 11.28 -0.49
N LEU A 2 0.41 11.69 -0.16
CA LEU A 2 1.09 12.83 -0.75
C LEU A 2 2.60 12.53 -0.81
N VAL A 3 3.27 12.99 -1.85
CA VAL A 3 4.73 12.97 -1.98
C VAL A 3 5.17 14.36 -2.39
N ASP A 4 6.16 14.91 -1.69
CA ASP A 4 6.82 16.17 -2.02
C ASP A 4 8.29 16.14 -1.56
N GLU A 5 8.96 17.29 -1.55
CA GLU A 5 10.37 17.41 -1.18
C GLU A 5 10.69 17.01 0.27
N ARG A 6 9.69 16.97 1.16
CA ARG A 6 9.86 16.57 2.57
C ARG A 6 9.84 15.06 2.72
N GLY A 7 9.23 14.34 1.77
CA GLY A 7 9.13 12.89 1.74
C GLY A 7 7.77 12.41 1.23
N ALA A 8 7.32 11.27 1.74
CA ALA A 8 6.06 10.65 1.37
C ALA A 8 5.20 10.39 2.61
N ALA A 9 3.91 10.73 2.52
CA ALA A 9 2.94 10.52 3.59
C ALA A 9 1.71 9.74 3.11
N LEU A 10 1.24 8.82 3.94
CA LEU A 10 0.03 8.04 3.75
C LEU A 10 -0.76 8.02 5.07
N VAL A 11 -2.05 8.33 5.00
CA VAL A 11 -2.97 8.29 6.14
C VAL A 11 -4.22 7.52 5.76
N GLU A 12 -4.70 6.70 6.70
CA GLU A 12 -6.01 6.05 6.63
C GLU A 12 -6.93 6.73 7.64
N VAL A 13 -7.98 7.39 7.14
CA VAL A 13 -9.01 8.04 7.95
C VAL A 13 -10.37 7.48 7.57
N ASN A 14 -11.08 6.90 8.52
CA ASN A 14 -12.36 6.25 8.32
C ASN A 14 -13.51 7.11 8.87
N VAL A 15 -14.62 7.10 8.13
CA VAL A 15 -15.91 7.71 8.46
C VAL A 15 -17.01 6.69 8.19
N GLU A 16 -18.25 6.98 8.60
CA GLU A 16 -19.33 6.00 8.58
C GLU A 16 -20.02 5.94 7.22
N THR A 17 -20.14 7.07 6.53
CA THR A 17 -20.84 7.16 5.25
C THR A 17 -20.01 7.70 4.09
N ASP A 18 -20.40 7.30 2.88
CA ASP A 18 -19.85 7.87 1.65
C ASP A 18 -20.18 9.38 1.52
N PHE A 19 -21.22 9.89 2.19
CA PHE A 19 -21.53 11.33 2.17
C PHE A 19 -20.43 12.14 2.86
N VAL A 20 -19.99 11.72 4.06
CA VAL A 20 -18.89 12.40 4.77
C VAL A 20 -17.56 12.16 4.08
N ALA A 21 -17.31 10.96 3.54
CA ALA A 21 -16.09 10.70 2.75
C ALA A 21 -15.96 11.61 1.51
N ASN A 22 -17.09 12.13 1.01
CA ASN A 22 -17.14 13.10 -0.09
C ASN A 22 -17.28 14.56 0.36
N ASN A 23 -17.42 14.83 1.67
CA ASN A 23 -17.57 16.18 2.21
C ASN A 23 -16.24 16.95 2.10
N SER A 24 -16.32 18.22 1.67
CA SER A 24 -15.13 19.07 1.48
C SER A 24 -14.39 19.40 2.77
N VAL A 25 -15.10 19.57 3.89
CA VAL A 25 -14.50 19.82 5.21
C VAL A 25 -13.69 18.61 5.67
N PHE A 26 -14.25 17.41 5.54
CA PHE A 26 -13.54 16.17 5.85
C PHE A 26 -12.30 15.99 4.96
N ARG A 27 -12.44 16.20 3.65
CA ARG A 27 -11.31 16.09 2.71
C ARG A 27 -10.21 17.12 2.98
N ALA A 28 -10.59 18.34 3.36
CA ALA A 28 -9.64 19.35 3.81
C ALA A 28 -8.89 18.85 5.03
N PHE A 29 -9.58 18.42 6.08
CA PHE A 29 -8.96 17.85 7.28
C PHE A 29 -7.96 16.72 6.95
N VAL A 30 -8.35 15.73 6.13
CA VAL A 30 -7.45 14.64 5.70
C VAL A 30 -6.22 15.16 4.92
N THR A 31 -6.38 16.20 4.12
CA THR A 31 -5.26 16.83 3.41
C THR A 31 -4.30 17.52 4.38
N GLY A 32 -4.83 18.16 5.42
CA GLY A 32 -4.04 18.75 6.51
C GLY A 32 -3.19 17.71 7.22
N LEU A 33 -3.77 16.55 7.55
CA LEU A 33 -3.03 15.45 8.18
C LEU A 33 -1.83 14.97 7.35
N LEU A 34 -1.94 14.98 6.01
CA LEU A 34 -0.82 14.61 5.14
C LEU A 34 0.32 15.62 5.25
N SER A 35 0.00 16.92 5.30
CA SER A 35 1.00 17.98 5.54
C SER A 35 1.62 17.84 6.93
N ASP A 36 0.81 17.62 7.97
CA ASP A 36 1.28 17.45 9.34
C ASP A 36 2.26 16.27 9.47
N LEU A 37 1.97 15.16 8.78
CA LEU A 37 2.87 13.99 8.71
C LEU A 37 4.21 14.31 8.04
N LEU A 38 4.20 15.11 6.98
CA LEU A 38 5.41 15.49 6.25
C LEU A 38 6.26 16.49 7.05
N ASP A 39 5.64 17.47 7.69
CA ASP A 39 6.33 18.48 8.50
C ASP A 39 6.97 17.86 9.75
N HIS A 40 6.27 16.95 10.40
CA HIS A 40 6.75 16.33 11.64
C HIS A 40 7.44 14.98 11.44
N LYS A 41 7.39 14.41 10.22
CA LYS A 41 8.03 13.13 9.85
C LYS A 41 7.57 11.97 10.75
N LEU A 42 6.26 11.85 10.94
CA LEU A 42 5.66 10.89 11.88
C LEU A 42 5.03 9.68 11.19
N SER A 43 5.13 8.51 11.83
CA SER A 43 4.44 7.27 11.43
C SER A 43 3.63 6.69 12.59
N ASP A 44 3.17 7.57 13.49
CA ASP A 44 2.47 7.20 14.72
C ASP A 44 1.24 8.11 14.89
N VAL A 45 0.08 7.48 15.06
CA VAL A 45 -1.21 8.20 15.13
C VAL A 45 -1.34 8.97 16.45
N GLU A 46 -0.83 8.44 17.56
CA GLU A 46 -0.92 9.12 18.86
C GLU A 46 -0.03 10.36 18.92
N ALA A 47 1.17 10.27 18.32
CA ALA A 47 2.08 11.40 18.16
C ALA A 47 1.46 12.45 17.22
N LEU A 48 0.88 12.02 16.10
CA LEU A 48 0.18 12.92 15.17
C LEU A 48 -0.96 13.67 15.86
N ALA A 49 -1.74 13.02 16.71
CA ALA A 49 -2.86 13.65 17.42
C ALA A 49 -2.44 14.86 18.29
N ARG A 50 -1.17 14.92 18.72
CA ARG A 50 -0.64 15.94 19.62
C ARG A 50 0.03 17.12 18.92
N VAL A 51 0.32 17.03 17.61
CA VAL A 51 0.95 18.15 16.89
C VAL A 51 -0.06 19.26 16.62
N MET A 52 0.41 20.50 16.49
CA MET A 52 -0.43 21.61 16.03
C MET A 52 -0.74 21.42 14.55
N SER A 53 -1.99 21.61 14.16
CA SER A 53 -2.38 21.39 12.77
C SER A 53 -1.83 22.49 11.86
N SER A 54 -1.31 22.09 10.71
CA SER A 54 -0.91 23.00 9.62
C SER A 54 -2.09 23.81 9.04
N GLN A 55 -3.33 23.34 9.21
CA GLN A 55 -4.53 24.04 8.74
C GLN A 55 -5.06 25.06 9.74
N GLU A 56 -4.93 24.77 11.03
CA GLU A 56 -5.31 25.66 12.11
C GLU A 56 -4.28 25.57 13.25
N PRO A 57 -3.21 26.38 13.22
CA PRO A 57 -2.09 26.28 14.16
C PRO A 57 -2.44 26.55 15.62
N SER A 58 -3.64 27.08 15.93
CA SER A 58 -4.12 27.22 17.31
C SER A 58 -4.73 25.95 17.90
N LEU A 59 -4.94 24.91 17.09
CA LEU A 59 -5.51 23.64 17.51
C LEU A 59 -4.52 22.50 17.27
N SER A 60 -4.49 21.54 18.19
CA SER A 60 -3.91 20.23 17.92
C SER A 60 -4.72 19.49 16.85
N VAL A 61 -4.10 18.49 16.22
CA VAL A 61 -4.79 17.59 15.29
C VAL A 61 -5.99 16.93 15.96
N GLU A 62 -5.90 16.53 17.23
CA GLU A 62 -7.03 15.93 17.97
C GLU A 62 -8.18 16.92 18.16
N GLU A 63 -7.89 18.17 18.50
CA GLU A 63 -8.90 19.22 18.64
C GLU A 63 -9.55 19.57 17.30
N LEU A 64 -8.76 19.70 16.24
CA LEU A 64 -9.29 19.94 14.89
C LEU A 64 -10.13 18.76 14.40
N LYS A 65 -9.75 17.52 14.71
CA LYS A 65 -10.57 16.33 14.45
C LYS A 65 -11.93 16.43 15.15
N ALA A 66 -11.97 16.84 16.42
CA ALA A 66 -13.22 17.01 17.16
C ALA A 66 -14.12 18.10 16.55
N VAL A 67 -13.55 19.24 16.13
CA VAL A 67 -14.28 20.30 15.40
C VAL A 67 -14.84 19.76 14.08
N THR A 68 -14.03 19.00 13.34
CA THR A 68 -14.44 18.37 12.07
C THR A 68 -15.58 17.39 12.29
N MET A 69 -15.48 16.50 13.29
CA MET A 69 -16.53 15.55 13.68
C MET A 69 -17.86 16.24 13.98
N GLN A 70 -17.84 17.32 14.77
CA GLN A 70 -19.03 18.12 15.06
C GLN A 70 -19.63 18.75 13.80
N THR A 71 -18.78 19.20 12.88
CA THR A 71 -19.20 19.87 11.64
C THR A 71 -19.84 18.89 10.66
N VAL A 72 -19.27 17.70 10.52
CA VAL A 72 -19.78 16.68 9.57
C VAL A 72 -20.85 15.77 10.16
N GLY A 73 -20.98 15.74 11.49
CA GLY A 73 -21.99 14.94 12.20
C GLY A 73 -21.71 13.44 12.26
N GLU A 74 -20.46 13.02 12.02
CA GLU A 74 -20.04 11.60 12.06
C GLU A 74 -18.75 11.43 12.84
N ASN A 75 -18.53 10.22 13.35
CA ASN A 75 -17.27 9.87 13.99
C ASN A 75 -16.14 9.80 12.96
N ILE A 76 -14.97 10.37 13.30
CA ILE A 76 -13.76 10.32 12.48
C ILE A 76 -12.71 9.52 13.23
N ARG A 77 -12.21 8.45 12.59
CA ARG A 77 -11.11 7.65 13.11
C ARG A 77 -9.89 7.76 12.22
N ILE A 78 -8.78 8.23 12.78
CA ILE A 78 -7.46 8.07 12.14
C ILE A 78 -6.96 6.69 12.53
N SER A 79 -6.85 5.78 11.55
CA SER A 79 -6.52 4.37 11.81
C SER A 79 -5.04 4.08 11.62
N ARG A 80 -4.41 4.71 10.62
CA ARG A 80 -2.99 4.53 10.30
C ARG A 80 -2.39 5.82 9.79
N ALA A 81 -1.13 6.02 10.08
CA ALA A 81 -0.33 7.12 9.58
C ALA A 81 1.08 6.61 9.28
N LEU A 82 1.63 6.97 8.14
CA LEU A 82 2.96 6.57 7.69
C LEU A 82 3.65 7.75 7.02
N TYR A 83 4.88 8.00 7.45
CA TYR A 83 5.87 8.83 6.79
C TYR A 83 7.04 7.95 6.34
N THR A 84 7.51 8.18 5.12
CA THR A 84 8.70 7.54 4.57
C THR A 84 9.56 8.61 3.88
N PRO A 85 10.87 8.72 4.20
CA PRO A 85 11.75 9.62 3.46
C PRO A 85 11.92 9.12 2.01
N VAL A 86 11.93 10.05 1.06
CA VAL A 86 12.24 9.75 -0.34
C VAL A 86 13.72 10.05 -0.57
N SER A 87 14.48 9.04 -0.97
CA SER A 87 15.92 9.17 -1.23
C SER A 87 16.19 9.56 -2.68
N SER A 88 17.36 10.17 -2.92
CA SER A 88 17.88 10.35 -4.28
C SER A 88 17.90 9.02 -5.03
N GLY A 89 17.61 9.02 -6.33
CA GLY A 89 17.54 7.79 -7.11
C GLY A 89 16.26 6.98 -6.93
N GLN A 90 15.23 7.53 -6.26
CA GLN A 90 13.92 6.89 -6.14
C GLN A 90 12.84 7.60 -6.94
N SER A 91 12.01 6.82 -7.63
CA SER A 91 10.74 7.27 -8.21
C SER A 91 9.57 6.77 -7.36
N VAL A 92 8.62 7.63 -7.05
CA VAL A 92 7.47 7.29 -6.20
C VAL A 92 6.15 7.43 -6.96
N GLY A 93 5.31 6.40 -6.90
CA GLY A 93 4.01 6.36 -7.54
C GLY A 93 2.89 6.11 -6.54
N ILE A 94 1.81 6.89 -6.63
CA ILE A 94 0.60 6.71 -5.83
C ILE A 94 -0.57 6.38 -6.77
N TYR A 95 -1.34 5.37 -6.39
CA TYR A 95 -2.64 5.10 -6.98
C TYR A 95 -3.72 5.03 -5.90
N SER A 96 -4.84 5.70 -6.14
CA SER A 96 -6.02 5.70 -5.28
C SER A 96 -7.25 5.31 -6.08
N HIS A 97 -8.02 4.36 -5.56
CA HIS A 97 -9.23 3.84 -6.18
C HIS A 97 -10.44 4.02 -5.27
N GLY A 98 -11.63 4.18 -5.87
CA GLY A 98 -12.89 4.25 -5.13
C GLY A 98 -12.95 5.38 -4.10
N ASN A 99 -12.45 6.58 -4.45
CA ASN A 99 -12.39 7.73 -3.54
C ASN A 99 -11.58 7.47 -2.26
N GLY A 100 -10.43 6.79 -2.38
CA GLY A 100 -9.56 6.49 -1.24
C GLY A 100 -9.88 5.20 -0.49
N LYS A 101 -10.89 4.42 -0.92
CA LYS A 101 -11.20 3.09 -0.35
C LYS A 101 -10.04 2.11 -0.47
N ALA A 102 -9.23 2.23 -1.52
CA ALA A 102 -7.96 1.53 -1.64
C ALA A 102 -6.88 2.48 -2.16
N VAL A 103 -5.70 2.45 -1.53
CA VAL A 103 -4.55 3.28 -1.88
C VAL A 103 -3.29 2.43 -1.81
N ALA A 104 -2.45 2.53 -2.84
CA ALA A 104 -1.10 2.00 -2.82
C ALA A 104 -0.09 3.10 -3.13
N MET A 105 1.08 2.99 -2.51
CA MET A 105 2.26 3.83 -2.75
C MET A 105 3.44 2.91 -3.02
N VAL A 106 4.16 3.16 -4.11
CA VAL A 106 5.28 2.34 -4.57
C VAL A 106 6.52 3.20 -4.68
N PHE A 107 7.61 2.73 -4.10
CA PHE A 107 8.94 3.32 -4.22
C PHE A 107 9.79 2.41 -5.11
N LEU A 108 10.29 2.95 -6.22
CA LEU A 108 11.23 2.28 -7.10
C LEU A 108 12.62 2.88 -6.88
N SER A 109 13.56 2.09 -6.37
CA SER A 109 14.94 2.50 -6.19
C SER A 109 15.80 2.20 -7.41
N GLY A 110 16.86 2.98 -7.62
CA GLY A 110 17.80 2.79 -8.72
C GLY A 110 17.27 3.24 -10.08
N SER A 111 16.18 4.02 -10.08
CA SER A 111 15.61 4.60 -11.29
C SER A 111 15.00 5.97 -10.97
N GLU A 112 15.53 7.01 -11.60
CA GLU A 112 14.96 8.35 -11.56
C GLU A 112 14.01 8.53 -12.76
N ASN A 113 12.99 9.37 -12.62
CA ASN A 113 12.01 9.68 -13.66
C ASN A 113 11.14 8.47 -14.10
N GLN A 114 10.84 7.55 -13.19
CA GLN A 114 9.98 6.37 -13.40
C GLN A 114 8.67 6.45 -12.61
N GLU A 115 8.15 7.64 -12.32
CA GLU A 115 6.93 7.84 -11.52
C GLU A 115 5.71 7.24 -12.20
N ALA A 116 5.66 7.26 -13.54
CA ALA A 116 4.61 6.62 -14.32
C ALA A 116 4.59 5.11 -14.13
N LEU A 117 5.76 4.47 -14.16
CA LEU A 117 5.91 3.04 -13.90
C LEU A 117 5.54 2.71 -12.44
N ALA A 118 6.04 3.48 -11.47
CA ALA A 118 5.71 3.29 -10.07
C ALA A 118 4.19 3.40 -9.83
N LYS A 119 3.52 4.35 -10.49
CA LYS A 119 2.06 4.52 -10.43
C LYS A 119 1.31 3.34 -11.05
N ASP A 120 1.82 2.79 -12.15
CA ASP A 120 1.25 1.61 -12.79
C ASP A 120 1.38 0.36 -11.93
N ILE A 121 2.50 0.19 -11.23
CA ILE A 121 2.68 -0.87 -10.23
C ILE A 121 1.76 -0.62 -9.02
N ALA A 122 1.60 0.62 -8.55
CA ALA A 122 0.67 0.94 -7.47
C ALA A 122 -0.78 0.59 -7.84
N MET A 123 -1.19 0.86 -9.08
CA MET A 123 -2.49 0.45 -9.60
C MET A 123 -2.64 -1.08 -9.63
N HIS A 124 -1.60 -1.79 -10.07
CA HIS A 124 -1.59 -3.25 -10.03
C HIS A 124 -1.74 -3.78 -8.60
N ILE A 125 -1.03 -3.23 -7.61
CA ILE A 125 -1.15 -3.64 -6.20
C ILE A 125 -2.58 -3.45 -5.69
N VAL A 126 -3.24 -2.33 -6.02
CA VAL A 126 -4.64 -2.11 -5.62
C VAL A 126 -5.58 -3.16 -6.22
N ALA A 127 -5.34 -3.58 -7.45
CA ALA A 127 -6.18 -4.56 -8.14
C ALA A 127 -5.89 -6.01 -7.70
N SER A 128 -4.62 -6.38 -7.57
CA SER A 128 -4.15 -7.76 -7.39
C SER A 128 -3.84 -8.14 -5.94
N GLN A 129 -3.75 -7.16 -5.03
CA GLN A 129 -3.58 -7.33 -3.59
C GLN A 129 -2.50 -8.39 -3.21
N PRO A 130 -1.27 -8.29 -3.75
CA PRO A 130 -0.18 -9.18 -3.33
C PRO A 130 0.07 -9.06 -1.83
N GLN A 131 0.38 -10.20 -1.20
CA GLN A 131 0.69 -10.26 0.23
C GLN A 131 2.19 -10.05 0.50
N PHE A 132 3.03 -10.37 -0.48
CA PHE A 132 4.48 -10.34 -0.37
C PHE A 132 5.10 -9.61 -1.56
N LEU A 133 6.32 -9.09 -1.40
CA LEU A 133 7.04 -8.47 -2.49
C LEU A 133 7.59 -9.52 -3.46
N SER A 134 8.30 -10.52 -2.92
CA SER A 134 9.01 -11.56 -3.66
C SER A 134 8.85 -12.93 -2.97
N LYS A 135 9.22 -14.00 -3.68
CA LYS A 135 9.26 -15.36 -3.09
C LYS A 135 10.12 -15.43 -1.83
N ASP A 136 11.25 -14.71 -1.83
CA ASP A 136 12.20 -14.69 -0.71
C ASP A 136 11.67 -13.91 0.51
N SER A 137 10.66 -13.06 0.31
CA SER A 137 10.01 -12.32 1.39
C SER A 137 8.89 -13.11 2.07
N VAL A 138 8.56 -14.32 1.59
CA VAL A 138 7.53 -15.16 2.19
C VAL A 138 8.08 -15.82 3.47
N PRO A 139 7.45 -15.63 4.64
CA PRO A 139 7.89 -16.26 5.87
C PRO A 139 7.88 -17.79 5.77
N GLN A 140 8.89 -18.44 6.37
CA GLN A 140 9.00 -19.90 6.36
C GLN A 140 7.75 -20.59 6.91
N GLU A 141 7.14 -20.05 7.97
CA GLU A 141 5.91 -20.57 8.57
C GLU A 141 4.74 -20.60 7.57
N VAL A 142 4.64 -19.60 6.69
CA VAL A 142 3.63 -19.57 5.62
C VAL A 142 3.93 -20.66 4.59
N LEU A 143 5.19 -20.80 4.19
CA LEU A 143 5.59 -21.84 3.25
C LEU A 143 5.33 -23.26 3.78
N GLU A 144 5.59 -23.50 5.07
CA GLU A 144 5.33 -24.78 5.72
C GLU A 144 3.83 -25.08 5.77
N ARG A 145 3.02 -24.11 6.20
CA ARG A 145 1.56 -24.21 6.20
C ARG A 145 1.01 -24.52 4.80
N GLU A 146 1.44 -23.79 3.78
CA GLU A 146 0.99 -24.04 2.41
C GLU A 146 1.46 -25.41 1.90
N ARG A 147 2.67 -25.86 2.28
CA ARG A 147 3.17 -27.20 1.93
C ARG A 147 2.28 -28.30 2.50
N GLU A 148 1.86 -28.19 3.76
CA GLU A 148 0.95 -29.13 4.41
C GLU A 148 -0.42 -29.16 3.70
N VAL A 149 -0.97 -27.98 3.39
CA VAL A 149 -2.23 -27.84 2.65
C VAL A 149 -2.13 -28.49 1.26
N PHE A 150 -1.07 -28.21 0.51
CA PHE A 150 -0.89 -28.75 -0.84
C PHE A 150 -0.70 -30.26 -0.85
N SER A 151 0.08 -30.78 0.11
CA SER A 151 0.41 -32.21 0.22
C SER A 151 -0.78 -33.04 0.69
N SER A 152 -1.57 -32.54 1.64
CA SER A 152 -2.79 -33.22 2.11
C SER A 152 -3.84 -33.39 1.01
N GLN A 153 -3.96 -32.41 0.10
CA GLN A 153 -4.87 -32.47 -1.05
C GLN A 153 -4.47 -33.53 -2.11
N VAL A 154 -3.26 -34.09 -2.03
CA VAL A 154 -2.76 -35.10 -2.97
C VAL A 154 -2.33 -36.38 -2.28
N ALA A 155 -2.73 -36.57 -1.02
CA ALA A 155 -2.45 -37.76 -0.23
C ALA A 155 -2.91 -39.04 -0.96
N GLY A 156 -2.13 -40.12 -0.82
CA GLY A 156 -2.41 -41.41 -1.46
C GLY A 156 -1.88 -41.58 -2.88
N LYS A 157 -1.21 -40.56 -3.44
CA LYS A 157 -0.46 -40.67 -4.71
C LYS A 157 1.00 -41.09 -4.46
N PRO A 158 1.70 -41.64 -5.47
CA PRO A 158 3.14 -41.89 -5.38
C PRO A 158 3.91 -40.61 -5.04
N GLN A 159 4.99 -40.74 -4.27
CA GLN A 159 5.74 -39.59 -3.75
C GLN A 159 6.22 -38.64 -4.86
N GLU A 160 6.76 -39.16 -5.96
CA GLU A 160 7.20 -38.33 -7.10
C GLU A 160 6.05 -37.51 -7.72
N VAL A 161 4.84 -38.07 -7.74
CA VAL A 161 3.64 -37.40 -8.25
C VAL A 161 3.17 -36.32 -7.27
N VAL A 162 3.24 -36.59 -5.97
CA VAL A 162 2.94 -35.62 -4.91
C VAL A 162 3.88 -34.43 -5.01
N GLU A 163 5.19 -34.66 -5.08
CA GLU A 163 6.21 -33.61 -5.16
C GLU A 163 6.00 -32.73 -6.40
N LYS A 164 5.78 -33.34 -7.57
CA LYS A 164 5.54 -32.60 -8.81
C LYS A 164 4.28 -31.72 -8.76
N ILE A 165 3.19 -32.22 -8.17
CA ILE A 165 1.95 -31.43 -8.04
C ILE A 165 2.15 -30.30 -7.02
N THR A 166 2.76 -30.59 -5.88
CA THR A 166 3.03 -29.59 -4.84
C THR A 166 3.91 -28.45 -5.37
N GLN A 167 4.93 -28.76 -6.17
CA GLN A 167 5.76 -27.75 -6.85
C GLN A 167 4.93 -26.85 -7.78
N GLY A 168 4.01 -27.42 -8.55
CA GLY A 168 3.09 -26.66 -9.41
C GLY A 168 2.16 -25.74 -8.61
N LYS A 169 1.65 -26.21 -7.46
CA LYS A 169 0.82 -25.39 -6.57
C LYS A 169 1.61 -24.25 -5.94
N PHE A 170 2.85 -24.48 -5.52
CA PHE A 170 3.73 -23.40 -5.05
C PHE A 170 3.97 -22.35 -6.13
N LYS A 171 4.17 -22.77 -7.39
CA LYS A 171 4.30 -21.81 -8.49
C LYS A 171 3.06 -20.92 -8.61
N ALA A 172 1.86 -21.49 -8.55
CA ALA A 172 0.62 -20.73 -8.59
C ALA A 172 0.47 -19.81 -7.37
N PHE A 173 0.77 -20.30 -6.16
CA PHE A 173 0.78 -19.51 -4.93
C PHE A 173 1.69 -18.28 -5.06
N PHE A 174 2.91 -18.44 -5.55
CA PHE A 174 3.81 -17.30 -5.72
C PHE A 174 3.30 -16.31 -6.76
N GLN A 175 2.74 -16.78 -7.88
CA GLN A 175 2.14 -15.92 -8.91
C GLN A 175 0.92 -15.14 -8.42
N GLU A 176 0.25 -15.60 -7.37
CA GLU A 176 -0.87 -14.90 -6.74
C GLU A 176 -0.41 -14.01 -5.59
N ALA A 177 0.47 -14.49 -4.72
CA ALA A 177 0.81 -13.85 -3.46
C ALA A 177 2.00 -12.89 -3.53
N CYS A 178 2.91 -13.05 -4.49
CA CYS A 178 4.14 -12.25 -4.59
C CYS A 178 4.06 -11.25 -5.73
N LEU A 179 4.16 -9.95 -5.42
CA LEU A 179 4.07 -8.84 -6.39
C LEU A 179 4.97 -9.06 -7.62
N LEU A 180 6.25 -9.38 -7.41
CA LEU A 180 7.22 -9.51 -8.50
C LEU A 180 6.93 -10.69 -9.45
N GLU A 181 6.15 -11.67 -8.99
CA GLU A 181 5.77 -12.87 -9.75
C GLU A 181 4.43 -12.72 -10.46
N GLN A 182 3.62 -11.72 -10.07
CA GLN A 182 2.31 -11.46 -10.64
C GLN A 182 2.44 -11.01 -12.09
N ALA A 183 1.53 -11.51 -12.94
CA ALA A 183 1.33 -11.00 -14.29
C ALA A 183 0.73 -9.59 -14.23
N PHE A 184 1.27 -8.65 -15.00
CA PHE A 184 0.85 -7.26 -14.96
C PHE A 184 -0.57 -7.10 -15.53
N ILE A 185 -1.44 -6.41 -14.80
CA ILE A 185 -2.87 -6.30 -15.16
C ILE A 185 -3.13 -5.60 -16.50
N LYS A 186 -2.20 -4.76 -16.97
CA LYS A 186 -2.30 -4.09 -18.28
C LYS A 186 -1.65 -4.88 -19.41
N ASP A 187 -0.74 -5.81 -19.08
CA ASP A 187 -0.03 -6.66 -20.04
C ASP A 187 0.30 -8.02 -19.38
N PRO A 188 -0.63 -8.99 -19.43
CA PRO A 188 -0.46 -10.27 -18.75
C PRO A 188 0.69 -11.14 -19.26
N GLU A 189 1.30 -10.78 -20.40
CA GLU A 189 2.47 -11.47 -20.95
C GLU A 189 3.77 -11.15 -20.19
N VAL A 190 3.70 -10.18 -19.26
CA VAL A 190 4.87 -9.66 -18.53
C VAL A 190 4.58 -9.67 -17.04
N THR A 191 5.52 -10.17 -16.25
CA THR A 191 5.43 -10.05 -14.79
C THR A 191 5.83 -8.66 -14.32
N ILE A 192 5.48 -8.29 -13.09
CA ILE A 192 5.96 -7.03 -12.51
C ILE A 192 7.49 -6.98 -12.46
N GLN A 193 8.18 -8.08 -12.14
CA GLN A 193 9.64 -8.14 -12.25
C GLN A 193 10.11 -7.84 -13.68
N GLY A 194 9.51 -8.50 -14.68
CA GLY A 194 9.87 -8.28 -16.08
C GLY A 194 9.62 -6.84 -16.54
N LEU A 195 8.58 -6.19 -16.01
CA LEU A 195 8.29 -4.79 -16.29
C LEU A 195 9.38 -3.86 -15.71
N ILE A 196 9.82 -4.11 -14.48
CA ILE A 196 10.92 -3.38 -13.83
C ILE A 196 12.24 -3.60 -14.59
N ASP A 197 12.56 -4.85 -14.95
CA ASP A 197 13.79 -5.20 -15.67
C ASP A 197 13.88 -4.54 -17.05
N ARG A 198 12.75 -4.34 -17.73
CA ARG A 198 12.69 -3.62 -19.01
C ARG A 198 13.00 -2.14 -18.83
N ALA A 199 12.42 -1.51 -17.80
CA ALA A 199 12.65 -0.11 -17.51
C ALA A 199 14.09 0.17 -17.08
N ALA A 200 14.74 -0.75 -16.36
CA ALA A 200 16.13 -0.62 -15.94
C ALA A 200 17.15 -0.68 -17.08
N LYS A 201 16.76 -1.17 -18.27
CA LYS A 201 17.62 -1.29 -19.47
C LYS A 201 17.42 -0.14 -20.46
N ALA A 202 16.38 0.66 -20.29
CA ALA A 202 16.04 1.79 -21.14
C ALA A 202 16.79 3.05 -20.68
#